data_AF-A0A0Q1C7T0-F1
#
_entry.id   AF-A0A0Q1C7T0-F1
#
_cell.length_a   1.000
_cell.length_b   1.000
_cell.length_c   1.000
_cell.angle_alpha   90.00
_cell.angle_beta   90.00
_cell.angle_gamma   90.00
#
_symmetry.space_group_name_H-M   'P 1'
#
loop_
_entity.id
_entity.type
_entity.pdbx_description
1 polymer ?
#
loop_
_entity_poly.entity_id
_entity_poly.type
_entity_poly.pdbx_seq_one_letter_code
_entity_poly.pdbx_strand_id
1 'polypeptide(L)'
;MKYKFSLLVILLTISTLSGINENAGTSGFSFLKIKYSTRAAAMGNAYTGLADDAGAVFFNPSGLVQIKNSEIQATYMNYIAGINCGSIVYVHPFSHKFVIAGFSQFLTASETRTLADASGNYIGNSGEFGISNLIIGFSVSRYIIDVLNLGINIKYIRESLDNNTGSAVAFDVSILHQTTNKDLKVGLTYSNIGTQLTYYTDSEFEEKLPQVITVGFNYHPLDKLYLLLDLNKPLDLDFSGRLGVEYKIHEQFCLRAGYKTNSSDWKNRGDLESFSGLSFGLGILFRSYKIDYAIFSYGDLGFSNQVSLGYNF
;
A
#
# COMPACT_ATOMS: atom_id res chain seq x y z
N MET A 1 -28.97 -9.69 19.52
CA MET A 1 -29.02 -8.50 18.62
C MET A 1 -28.53 -7.19 19.25
N LYS A 2 -28.50 -7.03 20.58
CA LYS A 2 -28.11 -5.73 21.22
C LYS A 2 -26.60 -5.40 21.20
N TYR A 3 -25.71 -6.38 21.03
CA TYR A 3 -24.25 -6.12 20.99
C TYR A 3 -23.68 -5.76 19.62
N LYS A 4 -24.43 -5.99 18.52
CA LYS A 4 -23.97 -5.66 17.16
C LYS A 4 -24.02 -4.16 16.85
N PHE A 5 -24.89 -3.41 17.53
CA PHE A 5 -25.02 -1.96 17.33
C PHE A 5 -23.95 -1.16 18.09
N SER A 6 -23.43 -1.71 19.20
CA SER A 6 -22.43 -1.02 20.03
C SER A 6 -21.04 -0.96 19.38
N LEU A 7 -20.70 -1.94 18.52
CA LEU A 7 -19.42 -1.95 17.79
C LEU A 7 -19.40 -0.91 16.65
N LEU A 8 -20.56 -0.67 16.03
CA LEU A 8 -20.72 0.32 14.96
C LEU A 8 -20.60 1.76 15.48
N VAL A 9 -21.04 2.01 16.72
CA VAL A 9 -20.99 3.34 17.37
C VAL A 9 -19.58 3.66 17.87
N ILE A 10 -18.79 2.66 18.32
CA ILE A 10 -17.39 2.86 18.72
C ILE A 10 -16.49 3.18 17.51
N LEU A 11 -16.82 2.66 16.32
CA LEU A 11 -16.12 3.00 15.08
C LEU A 11 -16.29 4.48 14.66
N LEU A 12 -17.35 5.15 15.13
CA LEU A 12 -17.67 6.53 14.75
C LEU A 12 -17.02 7.61 15.63
N THR A 13 -16.40 7.24 16.75
CA THR A 13 -15.88 8.18 17.78
C THR A 13 -14.36 8.21 17.90
N ILE A 14 -13.61 7.79 16.87
CA ILE A 14 -12.17 8.12 16.80
C ILE A 14 -12.07 9.59 16.38
N SER A 15 -12.14 10.48 17.36
CA SER A 15 -11.79 11.88 17.24
C SER A 15 -10.34 11.98 16.77
N THR A 16 -10.13 12.67 15.65
CA THR A 16 -8.82 12.98 15.08
C THR A 16 -7.97 13.74 16.11
N LEU A 17 -6.90 13.11 16.62
CA LEU A 17 -5.85 13.85 17.30
C LEU A 17 -5.32 14.87 16.31
N SER A 18 -5.57 16.15 16.58
CA SER A 18 -5.19 17.26 15.72
C SER A 18 -3.81 17.74 16.15
N GLY A 19 -2.79 17.16 15.55
CA GLY A 19 -1.39 17.57 15.68
C GLY A 19 -0.62 16.93 14.54
N ILE A 20 0.26 17.70 13.88
CA ILE A 20 1.16 17.18 12.86
C ILE A 20 2.28 16.45 13.59
N ASN A 21 2.58 15.20 13.21
CA ASN A 21 3.71 14.46 13.74
C ASN A 21 5.01 15.29 13.67
N GLU A 22 5.75 15.36 14.78
CA GLU A 22 7.01 16.11 14.88
C GLU A 22 8.09 15.65 13.88
N ASN A 23 7.99 14.41 13.39
CA ASN A 23 8.88 13.81 12.40
C ASN A 23 8.32 13.89 10.97
N ALA A 24 7.25 14.66 10.74
CA ALA A 24 6.69 14.84 9.41
C ALA A 24 7.73 15.48 8.48
N GLY A 25 8.00 14.84 7.34
CA GLY A 25 8.95 15.31 6.34
C GLY A 25 10.42 14.99 6.65
N THR A 26 10.73 14.23 7.70
CA THR A 26 12.11 13.89 8.06
C THR A 26 12.60 12.55 7.46
N SER A 27 11.82 11.94 6.58
CA SER A 27 12.17 10.67 5.91
C SER A 27 12.32 10.85 4.40
N GLY A 28 13.41 10.33 3.83
CA GLY A 28 13.58 10.22 2.38
C GLY A 28 12.78 9.04 1.78
N PHE A 29 13.02 8.75 0.49
CA PHE A 29 12.43 7.61 -0.22
C PHE A 29 10.89 7.53 -0.08
N SER A 30 10.21 8.67 -0.16
CA SER A 30 8.77 8.79 0.14
C SER A 30 7.88 7.90 -0.74
N PHE A 31 8.34 7.51 -1.92
CA PHE A 31 7.64 6.57 -2.80
C PHE A 31 7.44 5.16 -2.19
N LEU A 32 8.19 4.77 -1.15
CA LEU A 32 7.95 3.53 -0.38
C LEU A 32 6.60 3.50 0.34
N LYS A 33 5.95 4.66 0.50
CA LYS A 33 4.61 4.80 1.07
C LYS A 33 3.52 4.41 0.08
N ILE A 34 3.83 4.38 -1.22
CA ILE A 34 2.90 4.01 -2.28
C ILE A 34 2.81 2.48 -2.36
N LYS A 35 1.59 1.95 -2.49
CA LYS A 35 1.31 0.51 -2.51
C LYS A 35 0.66 0.12 -3.84
N TYR A 36 1.04 -1.04 -4.38
CA TYR A 36 0.72 -1.43 -5.75
C TYR A 36 -0.25 -2.62 -5.86
N SER A 37 -1.08 -2.84 -4.83
CA SER A 37 -2.20 -3.79 -4.92
C SER A 37 -3.50 -3.05 -5.18
N THR A 38 -4.06 -3.21 -6.37
CA THR A 38 -5.34 -2.60 -6.76
C THR A 38 -6.50 -3.06 -5.88
N ARG A 39 -6.53 -4.36 -5.54
CA ARG A 39 -7.53 -4.93 -4.63
C ARG A 39 -7.48 -4.25 -3.26
N ALA A 40 -6.29 -4.11 -2.68
CA ALA A 40 -6.11 -3.42 -1.40
C ALA A 40 -6.48 -1.94 -1.50
N ALA A 41 -6.09 -1.25 -2.58
CA ALA A 41 -6.40 0.16 -2.80
C ALA A 41 -7.91 0.43 -2.84
N ALA A 42 -8.70 -0.47 -3.45
CA ALA A 42 -10.16 -0.41 -3.45
C ALA A 42 -10.81 -0.59 -2.07
N MET A 43 -10.05 -1.13 -1.10
CA MET A 43 -10.48 -1.39 0.28
C MET A 43 -9.79 -0.44 1.27
N GLY A 44 -9.44 0.77 0.83
CA GLY A 44 -8.82 1.77 1.69
C GLY A 44 -7.41 1.39 2.15
N ASN A 45 -6.74 0.46 1.46
CA ASN A 45 -5.48 -0.14 1.88
C ASN A 45 -5.54 -0.86 3.24
N ALA A 46 -6.73 -1.31 3.67
CA ALA A 46 -6.90 -2.25 4.76
C ALA A 46 -6.70 -3.67 4.20
N TYR A 47 -5.53 -4.26 4.40
CA TYR A 47 -5.16 -5.52 3.75
C TYR A 47 -4.20 -6.40 4.56
N THR A 48 -3.59 -5.87 5.63
CA THR A 48 -2.57 -6.60 6.40
C THR A 48 -3.11 -7.89 7.03
N GLY A 49 -4.38 -7.94 7.43
CA GLY A 49 -5.01 -9.17 7.94
C GLY A 49 -5.52 -10.14 6.85
N LEU A 50 -5.67 -9.69 5.61
CA LEU A 50 -6.22 -10.46 4.49
C LEU A 50 -5.09 -11.09 3.66
N ALA A 51 -4.28 -10.26 3.00
CA ALA A 51 -3.03 -10.59 2.31
C ALA A 51 -2.97 -11.99 1.65
N ASP A 52 -3.94 -12.31 0.81
CA ASP A 52 -4.16 -13.68 0.27
C ASP A 52 -3.96 -13.78 -1.27
N ASP A 53 -3.30 -12.78 -1.87
CA ASP A 53 -2.90 -12.77 -3.28
C ASP A 53 -1.50 -12.14 -3.47
N ALA A 54 -1.02 -12.03 -4.71
CA ALA A 54 0.29 -11.43 -5.02
C ALA A 54 0.51 -10.04 -4.40
N GLY A 55 -0.55 -9.27 -4.11
CA GLY A 55 -0.45 -8.00 -3.40
C GLY A 55 0.06 -8.10 -1.95
N ALA A 56 0.09 -9.30 -1.37
CA ALA A 56 0.62 -9.56 -0.04
C ALA A 56 2.07 -9.07 0.14
N VAL A 57 2.89 -9.09 -0.92
CA VAL A 57 4.27 -8.57 -0.88
C VAL A 57 4.35 -7.10 -0.46
N PHE A 58 3.29 -6.30 -0.68
CA PHE A 58 3.28 -4.88 -0.35
C PHE A 58 2.75 -4.57 1.06
N PHE A 59 2.02 -5.50 1.68
CA PHE A 59 1.28 -5.26 2.93
C PHE A 59 1.67 -6.23 4.05
N ASN A 60 1.70 -7.53 3.76
CA ASN A 60 1.99 -8.56 4.73
C ASN A 60 2.52 -9.82 4.02
N PRO A 61 3.85 -9.98 3.84
CA PRO A 61 4.40 -11.13 3.14
C PRO A 61 4.12 -12.48 3.83
N SER A 62 3.78 -12.50 5.12
CA SER A 62 3.38 -13.75 5.79
C SER A 62 2.07 -14.34 5.25
N GLY A 63 1.27 -13.53 4.54
CA GLY A 63 0.07 -13.96 3.87
C GLY A 63 0.29 -14.75 2.57
N LEU A 64 1.49 -14.68 1.96
CA LEU A 64 1.80 -15.39 0.71
C LEU A 64 1.60 -16.90 0.80
N VAL A 65 1.78 -17.50 1.98
CA VAL A 65 1.57 -18.94 2.20
C VAL A 65 0.10 -19.38 2.03
N GLN A 66 -0.83 -18.43 1.91
CA GLN A 66 -2.24 -18.70 1.59
C GLN A 66 -2.46 -18.99 0.09
N ILE A 67 -1.50 -18.60 -0.76
CA ILE A 67 -1.57 -18.74 -2.21
C ILE A 67 -1.18 -20.16 -2.59
N LYS A 68 -2.07 -20.86 -3.30
CA LYS A 68 -1.94 -22.29 -3.59
C LYS A 68 -1.35 -22.60 -4.97
N ASN A 69 -1.53 -21.70 -5.93
CA ASN A 69 -1.07 -21.83 -7.31
C ASN A 69 -0.09 -20.71 -7.63
N SER A 70 0.70 -20.85 -8.70
CA SER A 70 1.60 -19.76 -9.09
C SER A 70 0.77 -18.60 -9.60
N GLU A 71 1.13 -17.37 -9.21
CA GLU A 71 0.44 -16.15 -9.61
C GLU A 71 1.47 -15.17 -10.18
N ILE A 72 1.17 -14.60 -11.34
CA ILE A 72 1.84 -13.38 -11.81
C ILE A 72 0.83 -12.24 -11.85
N GLN A 73 1.21 -11.07 -11.36
CA GLN A 73 0.35 -9.89 -11.30
C GLN A 73 1.13 -8.66 -11.74
N ALA A 74 0.55 -7.89 -12.65
CA ALA A 74 1.05 -6.57 -13.05
C ALA A 74 0.03 -5.50 -12.65
N THR A 75 0.53 -4.38 -12.14
CA THR A 75 -0.28 -3.24 -11.71
C THR A 75 0.25 -1.98 -12.37
N TYR A 76 -0.66 -1.12 -12.83
CA TYR A 76 -0.35 0.22 -13.29
C TYR A 76 -1.26 1.22 -12.59
N MET A 77 -0.70 2.39 -12.27
CA MET A 77 -1.38 3.47 -11.60
C MET A 77 -0.94 4.80 -12.21
N ASN A 78 -1.92 5.57 -12.66
CA ASN A 78 -1.73 7.00 -12.89
C ASN A 78 -2.03 7.70 -11.57
N TYR A 79 -0.96 8.16 -10.92
CA TYR A 79 -1.00 8.82 -9.64
C TYR A 79 -1.18 10.33 -9.83
N ILE A 80 -1.48 11.04 -8.73
CA ILE A 80 -1.65 12.50 -8.75
C ILE A 80 -0.43 13.21 -9.34
N ALA A 81 -0.65 14.40 -9.91
CA ALA A 81 0.40 15.23 -10.52
C ALA A 81 1.19 14.53 -11.65
N GLY A 82 0.51 13.71 -12.47
CA GLY A 82 1.12 13.11 -13.66
C GLY A 82 2.14 12.00 -13.37
N ILE A 83 2.30 11.58 -12.12
CA ILE A 83 3.22 10.53 -11.73
C ILE A 83 2.72 9.17 -12.27
N ASN A 84 3.57 8.50 -13.04
CA ASN A 84 3.29 7.18 -13.59
C ASN A 84 4.02 6.12 -12.78
N CYS A 85 3.30 5.11 -12.28
CA CYS A 85 3.93 4.10 -11.45
C CYS A 85 3.23 2.74 -11.60
N GLY A 86 3.92 1.68 -11.20
CA GLY A 86 3.42 0.33 -11.35
C GLY A 86 4.30 -0.72 -10.71
N SER A 87 3.86 -1.97 -10.80
CA SER A 87 4.59 -3.11 -10.25
C SER A 87 4.37 -4.38 -11.05
N ILE A 88 5.31 -5.31 -10.94
CA ILE A 88 5.14 -6.69 -11.36
C ILE A 88 5.50 -7.58 -10.18
N VAL A 89 4.68 -8.59 -9.89
CA VAL A 89 4.88 -9.56 -8.82
C VAL A 89 4.72 -10.95 -9.41
N TYR A 90 5.63 -11.85 -9.05
CA TYR A 90 5.53 -13.27 -9.33
C TYR A 90 5.61 -14.05 -8.02
N VAL A 91 4.63 -14.90 -7.76
CA VAL A 91 4.53 -15.76 -6.58
C VAL A 91 4.64 -17.21 -7.00
N HIS A 92 5.48 -17.97 -6.31
CA HIS A 92 5.68 -19.39 -6.56
C HIS A 92 5.58 -20.19 -5.25
N PRO A 93 4.50 -20.99 -5.08
CA PRO A 93 4.37 -21.94 -3.98
C PRO A 93 5.24 -23.18 -4.21
N PHE A 94 6.29 -23.38 -3.42
CA PHE A 94 7.09 -24.62 -3.48
C PHE A 94 6.42 -25.78 -2.75
N SER A 95 5.67 -25.48 -1.71
CA SER A 95 4.88 -26.45 -0.95
C SER A 95 3.73 -25.74 -0.26
N HIS A 96 2.82 -26.51 0.35
CA HIS A 96 1.78 -25.93 1.19
C HIS A 96 2.32 -25.14 2.39
N LYS A 97 3.61 -25.28 2.75
CA LYS A 97 4.23 -24.59 3.89
C LYS A 97 5.24 -23.52 3.54
N PHE A 98 5.60 -23.38 2.27
CA PHE A 98 6.70 -22.51 1.87
C PHE A 98 6.43 -21.89 0.50
N VAL A 99 6.40 -20.57 0.47
CA VAL A 99 6.10 -19.76 -0.72
C VAL A 99 7.17 -18.68 -0.85
N ILE A 100 7.61 -18.42 -2.07
CA ILE A 100 8.48 -17.29 -2.40
C ILE A 100 7.77 -16.34 -3.36
N ALA A 101 8.22 -15.10 -3.41
CA ALA A 101 7.82 -14.17 -4.46
C ALA A 101 8.98 -13.27 -4.87
N GLY A 102 9.00 -12.87 -6.14
CA GLY A 102 9.84 -11.78 -6.64
C GLY A 102 8.96 -10.62 -7.07
N PHE A 103 9.39 -9.39 -6.81
CA PHE A 103 8.63 -8.22 -7.22
C PHE A 103 9.53 -7.07 -7.66
N SER A 104 8.99 -6.23 -8.55
CA SER A 104 9.59 -4.98 -8.97
C SER A 104 8.53 -3.87 -8.94
N GLN A 105 8.94 -2.65 -8.59
CA GLN A 105 8.09 -1.46 -8.59
C GLN A 105 8.84 -0.34 -9.29
N PHE A 106 8.13 0.45 -10.09
CA PHE A 106 8.69 1.64 -10.73
C PHE A 106 7.81 2.85 -10.47
N LEU A 107 8.43 4.01 -10.43
CA LEU A 107 7.76 5.30 -10.44
C LEU A 107 8.57 6.27 -11.30
N THR A 108 7.89 6.99 -12.18
CA THR A 108 8.49 8.00 -13.02
C THR A 108 7.58 9.20 -13.17
N ALA A 109 8.20 10.38 -13.19
CA ALA A 109 7.54 11.64 -13.49
C ALA A 109 8.56 12.59 -14.12
N SER A 110 8.10 13.53 -14.92
CA SER A 110 8.91 14.62 -15.41
C SER A 110 8.08 15.90 -15.46
N GLU A 111 8.73 17.01 -15.15
CA GLU A 111 8.11 18.34 -15.21
C GLU A 111 9.09 19.33 -15.84
N THR A 112 8.56 20.34 -16.54
CA THR A 112 9.40 21.37 -17.15
C THR A 112 9.86 22.35 -16.08
N ARG A 113 11.17 22.61 -15.99
CA ARG A 113 11.71 23.64 -15.10
C ARG A 113 11.29 25.01 -15.62
N THR A 114 10.73 25.83 -14.74
CA THR A 114 10.42 27.24 -15.03
C THR A 114 11.46 28.14 -14.39
N LEU A 115 11.83 29.20 -15.11
CA LEU A 115 12.71 30.26 -14.63
C LEU A 115 11.84 31.41 -14.13
N ALA A 116 12.22 31.96 -12.97
CA ALA A 116 11.59 33.14 -12.41
C ALA A 116 12.61 34.28 -12.27
N ASP A 117 12.20 35.52 -12.52
CA ASP A 117 13.00 36.70 -12.19
C ASP A 117 13.06 36.94 -10.67
N ALA A 118 13.84 37.94 -10.23
CA ALA A 118 13.96 38.31 -8.82
C ALA A 118 12.63 38.78 -8.17
N SER A 119 11.61 39.07 -8.98
CA SER A 119 10.25 39.42 -8.53
C SER A 119 9.28 38.22 -8.57
N GLY A 120 9.76 37.04 -8.97
CA GLY A 120 8.95 35.81 -9.08
C GLY A 120 8.18 35.68 -10.40
N ASN A 121 8.40 36.56 -11.38
CA ASN A 121 7.71 36.47 -12.67
C ASN A 121 8.35 35.41 -13.56
N TYR A 122 7.52 34.65 -14.27
CA TYR A 122 7.96 33.67 -15.25
C TYR A 122 8.75 34.31 -16.40
N ILE A 123 9.97 33.82 -16.65
CA ILE A 123 10.88 34.34 -17.70
C ILE A 123 11.32 33.27 -18.71
N GLY A 124 10.78 32.06 -18.63
CA GLY A 124 11.06 30.97 -19.59
C GLY A 124 11.24 29.62 -18.93
N ASN A 125 11.72 28.63 -19.69
CA ASN A 125 11.96 27.26 -19.23
C ASN A 125 13.45 26.91 -19.20
N SER A 126 13.84 25.95 -18.35
CA SER A 126 15.23 25.50 -18.19
C SER A 126 15.35 23.96 -18.15
N GLY A 127 14.95 23.31 -19.25
CA GLY A 127 14.97 21.84 -19.36
C GLY A 127 13.94 21.15 -18.47
N GLU A 128 14.13 19.86 -18.23
CA GLU A 128 13.19 19.00 -17.49
C GLU A 128 13.77 18.51 -16.17
N PHE A 129 12.96 18.55 -15.11
CA PHE A 129 13.22 17.89 -13.85
C PHE A 129 12.53 16.51 -13.86
N GLY A 130 13.32 15.45 -13.78
CA GLY A 130 12.84 14.07 -13.82
C GLY A 130 12.96 13.36 -12.48
N ILE A 131 12.00 12.50 -12.17
CA ILE A 131 12.06 11.55 -11.06
C ILE A 131 11.98 10.13 -11.65
N SER A 132 12.85 9.25 -11.19
CA SER A 132 12.83 7.84 -11.57
C SER A 132 13.25 6.94 -10.41
N ASN A 133 12.32 6.12 -9.95
CA ASN A 133 12.50 5.25 -8.80
C ASN A 133 12.26 3.79 -9.18
N LEU A 134 13.06 2.90 -8.60
CA LEU A 134 13.02 1.46 -8.82
C LEU A 134 13.17 0.73 -7.48
N ILE A 135 12.28 -0.23 -7.23
CA ILE A 135 12.44 -1.21 -6.14
C ILE A 135 12.47 -2.58 -6.76
N ILE A 136 13.46 -3.37 -6.37
CA ILE A 136 13.48 -4.80 -6.63
C ILE A 136 13.45 -5.50 -5.29
N GLY A 137 12.60 -6.50 -5.14
CA GLY A 137 12.49 -7.22 -3.90
C GLY A 137 12.17 -8.70 -4.04
N PHE A 138 12.45 -9.40 -2.95
CA PHE A 138 12.23 -10.82 -2.81
C PHE A 138 11.51 -11.09 -1.49
N SER A 139 10.55 -11.99 -1.52
CA SER A 139 9.71 -12.36 -0.39
C SER A 139 9.82 -13.84 -0.10
N VAL A 140 9.83 -14.19 1.17
CA VAL A 140 9.73 -15.56 1.65
C VAL A 140 8.62 -15.62 2.70
N SER A 141 7.78 -16.66 2.62
CA SER A 141 6.69 -16.90 3.56
C SER A 141 6.62 -18.36 3.95
N ARG A 142 6.34 -18.62 5.24
CA ARG A 142 6.31 -19.98 5.79
C ARG A 142 5.31 -20.12 6.95
N TYR A 143 4.62 -21.26 7.01
CA TYR A 143 3.94 -21.70 8.23
C TYR A 143 4.98 -22.10 9.30
N ILE A 144 4.96 -21.45 10.47
CA ILE A 144 5.71 -21.93 11.66
C ILE A 144 4.93 -23.06 12.33
N ILE A 145 3.66 -22.78 12.59
CA ILE A 145 2.66 -23.71 13.10
C ILE A 145 1.37 -23.48 12.31
N ASP A 146 0.40 -24.38 12.43
CA ASP A 146 -0.80 -24.37 11.59
C ASP A 146 -1.67 -23.09 11.72
N VAL A 147 -1.45 -22.31 12.78
CA VAL A 147 -2.16 -21.05 13.05
C VAL A 147 -1.28 -19.81 12.95
N LEU A 148 0.02 -19.95 12.65
CA LEU A 148 0.96 -18.82 12.66
C LEU A 148 1.93 -18.88 11.47
N ASN A 149 1.91 -17.80 10.69
CA ASN A 149 2.72 -17.64 9.49
C ASN A 149 3.75 -16.55 9.75
N LEU A 150 4.95 -16.72 9.19
CA LEU A 150 5.92 -15.66 9.07
C LEU A 150 6.16 -15.31 7.61
N GLY A 151 6.51 -14.06 7.38
CA GLY A 151 6.99 -13.61 6.08
C GLY A 151 7.98 -12.48 6.21
N ILE A 152 8.95 -12.50 5.31
CA ILE A 152 10.03 -11.52 5.23
C ILE A 152 10.11 -11.02 3.79
N ASN A 153 10.31 -9.72 3.63
CA ASN A 153 10.77 -9.12 2.38
C ASN A 153 12.19 -8.59 2.53
N ILE A 154 12.95 -8.65 1.44
CA ILE A 154 14.19 -7.91 1.23
C ILE A 154 13.99 -7.01 0.01
N LYS A 155 14.39 -5.75 0.09
CA LYS A 155 14.22 -4.74 -0.96
C LYS A 155 15.52 -4.00 -1.21
N TYR A 156 15.91 -3.93 -2.47
CA TYR A 156 16.86 -2.95 -2.97
C TYR A 156 16.08 -1.78 -3.57
N ILE A 157 16.45 -0.57 -3.17
CA ILE A 157 15.72 0.67 -3.45
C ILE A 157 16.69 1.61 -4.15
N ARG A 158 16.27 2.19 -5.27
CA ARG A 158 17.01 3.23 -5.99
C ARG A 158 16.07 4.36 -6.34
N GLU A 159 16.49 5.59 -6.09
CA GLU A 159 15.77 6.81 -6.43
C GLU A 159 16.70 7.78 -7.14
N SER A 160 16.19 8.38 -8.21
CA SER A 160 16.87 9.41 -9.00
C SER A 160 16.00 10.65 -8.95
N LEU A 161 16.55 11.72 -8.40
CA LEU A 161 15.97 13.05 -8.38
C LEU A 161 16.85 13.92 -9.27
N ASP A 162 16.40 14.14 -10.50
CA ASP A 162 17.21 14.77 -11.54
C ASP A 162 18.56 14.06 -11.72
N ASN A 163 19.68 14.75 -11.48
CA ASN A 163 21.04 14.22 -11.63
C ASN A 163 21.55 13.52 -10.36
N ASN A 164 20.78 13.53 -9.27
CA ASN A 164 21.22 13.03 -7.97
C ASN A 164 20.57 11.68 -7.69
N THR A 165 21.37 10.70 -7.31
CA THR A 165 20.89 9.33 -7.09
C THR A 165 21.16 8.84 -5.68
N GLY A 166 20.14 8.27 -5.04
CA GLY A 166 20.22 7.63 -3.75
C GLY A 166 19.80 6.17 -3.84
N SER A 167 20.32 5.35 -2.95
CA SER A 167 19.93 3.94 -2.87
C SER A 167 19.90 3.46 -1.43
N ALA A 168 19.08 2.45 -1.16
CA ALA A 168 18.90 1.90 0.17
C ALA A 168 18.60 0.40 0.12
N VAL A 169 18.79 -0.27 1.25
CA VAL A 169 18.33 -1.63 1.48
C VAL A 169 17.31 -1.62 2.62
N ALA A 170 16.23 -2.37 2.46
CA ALA A 170 15.18 -2.44 3.46
C ALA A 170 14.58 -3.83 3.59
N PHE A 171 14.05 -4.11 4.78
CA PHE A 171 13.40 -5.34 5.16
C PHE A 171 11.98 -5.08 5.64
N ASP A 172 11.09 -6.01 5.34
CA ASP A 172 9.78 -6.09 5.99
C ASP A 172 9.71 -7.40 6.76
N VAL A 173 9.22 -7.37 7.99
CA VAL A 173 8.97 -8.57 8.80
C VAL A 173 7.50 -8.60 9.17
N SER A 174 6.88 -9.77 9.07
CA SER A 174 5.45 -9.89 9.25
C SER A 174 5.02 -11.23 9.83
N ILE A 175 3.87 -11.19 10.50
CA ILE A 175 3.17 -12.30 11.12
C ILE A 175 1.72 -12.28 10.62
N LEU A 176 1.15 -13.46 10.38
CA LEU A 176 -0.28 -13.64 10.18
C LEU A 176 -0.74 -14.79 11.07
N HIS A 177 -1.67 -14.49 11.97
CA HIS A 177 -2.20 -15.44 12.93
C HIS A 177 -3.68 -15.75 12.64
N GLN A 178 -3.98 -17.02 12.46
CA GLN A 178 -5.35 -17.53 12.44
C GLN A 178 -5.81 -17.70 13.89
N THR A 179 -6.79 -16.90 14.31
CA THR A 179 -7.30 -16.97 15.69
C THR A 179 -8.14 -18.24 15.90
N THR A 180 -8.50 -18.52 17.16
CA THR A 180 -9.45 -19.59 17.50
C THR A 180 -10.79 -19.42 16.81
N ASN A 181 -11.20 -18.18 16.52
CA ASN A 181 -12.30 -17.91 15.62
C ASN A 181 -11.82 -18.06 14.16
N LYS A 182 -12.34 -19.06 13.44
CA LYS A 182 -11.97 -19.34 12.05
C LYS A 182 -12.24 -18.17 11.10
N ASP A 183 -13.21 -17.34 11.45
CA ASP A 183 -13.61 -16.18 10.66
C ASP A 183 -12.69 -14.97 10.89
N LEU A 184 -11.76 -15.03 11.86
CA LEU A 184 -10.89 -13.91 12.22
C LEU A 184 -9.41 -14.25 12.07
N LYS A 185 -8.72 -13.44 11.24
CA LYS A 185 -7.26 -13.41 11.13
C LYS A 185 -6.71 -12.08 11.59
N VAL A 186 -5.54 -12.12 12.20
CA VAL A 186 -4.81 -10.92 12.66
C VAL A 186 -3.42 -10.92 12.06
N GLY A 187 -3.07 -9.84 11.36
CA GLY A 187 -1.75 -9.61 10.80
C GLY A 187 -0.99 -8.54 11.57
N LEU A 188 0.32 -8.69 11.67
CA LEU A 188 1.24 -7.67 12.16
C LEU A 188 2.36 -7.53 11.13
N THR A 189 2.72 -6.31 10.76
CA THR A 189 3.83 -6.06 9.85
C THR A 189 4.64 -4.86 10.33
N TYR A 190 5.95 -4.99 10.29
CA TYR A 190 6.89 -3.89 10.42
C TYR A 190 7.64 -3.74 9.10
N SER A 191 7.40 -2.64 8.40
CA SER A 191 7.93 -2.40 7.05
C SER A 191 9.05 -1.36 7.04
N ASN A 192 9.89 -1.47 6.01
CA ASN A 192 10.95 -0.55 5.63
C ASN A 192 12.08 -0.40 6.68
N ILE A 193 12.36 -1.47 7.43
CA ILE A 193 13.49 -1.50 8.36
C ILE A 193 14.77 -1.57 7.54
N GLY A 194 15.65 -0.58 7.61
CA GLY A 194 16.81 -0.55 6.72
C GLY A 194 17.67 0.68 6.84
N THR A 195 18.61 0.82 5.92
CA THR A 195 19.59 1.91 5.88
C THR A 195 19.85 2.34 4.44
N GLN A 196 20.28 3.59 4.29
CA GLN A 196 20.73 4.15 3.02
C GLN A 196 22.13 3.61 2.68
N LEU A 197 22.34 3.28 1.41
CA LEU A 197 23.62 2.79 0.88
C LEU A 197 24.37 3.89 0.14
N THR A 198 23.67 4.74 -0.60
CA THR A 198 24.26 5.87 -1.34
C THR A 198 23.43 7.14 -1.14
N TYR A 199 24.13 8.27 -1.09
CA TYR A 199 23.57 9.58 -0.75
C TYR A 199 23.32 10.43 -1.99
N TYR A 200 22.38 11.36 -1.86
CA TYR A 200 22.02 12.29 -2.93
C TYR A 200 23.05 13.41 -3.12
N THR A 201 23.83 13.73 -2.08
CA THR A 201 24.75 14.87 -2.05
C THR A 201 26.13 14.44 -1.57
N ASP A 202 27.15 15.22 -1.92
CA ASP A 202 28.54 15.02 -1.48
C ASP A 202 28.72 15.16 0.04
N SER A 203 27.75 15.77 0.73
CA SER A 203 27.73 15.89 2.18
C SER A 203 27.32 14.60 2.90
N GLU A 204 27.01 13.53 2.14
CA GLU A 204 26.64 12.20 2.65
C GLU A 204 25.53 12.25 3.71
N PHE A 205 24.52 13.12 3.51
CA PHE A 205 23.44 13.26 4.46
C PHE A 205 22.54 12.01 4.44
N GLU A 206 22.43 11.34 5.59
CA GLU A 206 21.64 10.11 5.75
C GLU A 206 20.14 10.40 5.88
N GLU A 207 19.39 9.91 4.89
CA GLU A 207 17.94 9.95 4.85
C GLU A 207 17.33 8.72 5.52
N LYS A 208 16.47 8.95 6.52
CA LYS A 208 15.75 7.86 7.19
C LYS A 208 14.69 7.27 6.27
N LEU A 209 14.54 5.94 6.30
CA LEU A 209 13.47 5.26 5.58
C LEU A 209 12.10 5.43 6.28
N PRO A 210 10.99 5.50 5.52
CA PRO A 210 9.64 5.65 6.06
C PRO A 210 9.15 4.34 6.67
N GLN A 211 9.59 4.09 7.89
CA GLN A 211 9.26 2.91 8.68
C GLN A 211 7.83 2.96 9.19
N VAL A 212 7.15 1.80 9.17
CA VAL A 212 5.74 1.72 9.55
C VAL A 212 5.39 0.39 10.19
N ILE A 213 4.65 0.45 11.30
CA ILE A 213 4.07 -0.71 11.97
C ILE A 213 2.57 -0.73 11.65
N THR A 214 2.08 -1.87 11.18
CA THR A 214 0.66 -2.07 10.86
C THR A 214 0.12 -3.30 11.56
N VAL A 215 -1.01 -3.16 12.24
CA VAL A 215 -1.82 -4.27 12.76
C VAL A 215 -3.10 -4.35 11.94
N GLY A 216 -3.36 -5.50 11.34
CA GLY A 216 -4.52 -5.71 10.48
C GLY A 216 -5.44 -6.80 10.99
N PHE A 217 -6.74 -6.58 10.84
CA PHE A 217 -7.80 -7.52 11.21
C PHE A 217 -8.61 -7.85 9.97
N ASN A 218 -8.82 -9.13 9.73
CA ASN A 218 -9.69 -9.63 8.68
C ASN A 218 -10.77 -10.50 9.32
N TYR A 219 -12.02 -10.02 9.23
CA TYR A 219 -13.19 -10.73 9.69
C TYR A 219 -14.06 -11.16 8.51
N HIS A 220 -14.27 -12.47 8.36
CA HIS A 220 -14.99 -13.10 7.27
C HIS A 220 -16.24 -13.84 7.80
N PRO A 221 -17.28 -13.12 8.25
CA PRO A 221 -18.45 -13.71 8.90
C PRO A 221 -19.39 -14.48 7.97
N LEU A 222 -19.27 -14.27 6.66
CA LEU A 222 -20.09 -14.88 5.61
C LEU A 222 -19.19 -15.17 4.42
N ASP A 223 -19.43 -16.26 3.70
CA ASP A 223 -18.63 -16.71 2.54
C ASP A 223 -18.40 -15.62 1.47
N LYS A 224 -19.33 -14.64 1.40
CA LYS A 224 -19.32 -13.56 0.42
C LYS A 224 -18.80 -12.22 0.95
N LEU A 225 -18.48 -12.08 2.24
CA LEU A 225 -18.20 -10.79 2.87
C LEU A 225 -16.89 -10.82 3.65
N TYR A 226 -15.98 -9.89 3.33
CA TYR A 226 -14.81 -9.59 4.16
C TYR A 226 -14.95 -8.19 4.74
N LEU A 227 -14.65 -8.08 6.04
CA LEU A 227 -14.57 -6.83 6.78
C LEU A 227 -13.14 -6.67 7.27
N LEU A 228 -12.51 -5.55 6.93
CA LEU A 228 -11.10 -5.31 7.12
C LEU A 228 -10.89 -4.04 7.95
N LEU A 229 -9.96 -4.11 8.89
CA LEU A 229 -9.51 -2.99 9.70
C LEU A 229 -8.00 -3.04 9.83
N ASP A 230 -7.29 -2.01 9.37
CA ASP A 230 -5.86 -1.85 9.63
C ASP A 230 -5.63 -0.62 10.50
N LEU A 231 -4.78 -0.78 11.52
CA LEU A 231 -4.25 0.29 12.36
C LEU A 231 -2.79 0.50 11.98
N ASN A 232 -2.47 1.66 11.43
CA ASN A 232 -1.21 1.96 10.79
C ASN A 232 -0.51 3.09 11.55
N LYS A 233 0.68 2.81 12.09
CA LYS A 233 1.53 3.76 12.80
C LYS A 233 2.87 3.93 12.06
N PRO A 234 2.97 4.92 11.16
CA PRO A 234 4.26 5.36 10.63
C PRO A 234 5.06 6.08 11.73
N LEU A 235 6.39 6.05 11.63
CA LEU A 235 7.24 6.80 12.55
C LEU A 235 7.25 8.31 12.23
N ASP A 236 7.10 8.65 10.96
CA ASP A 236 7.16 10.00 10.40
C ASP A 236 5.79 10.65 10.17
N LEU A 237 4.69 9.93 10.41
CA LEU A 237 3.32 10.43 10.22
C LEU A 237 2.43 10.05 11.40
N ASP A 238 1.26 10.66 11.45
CA ASP A 238 0.27 10.38 12.47
C ASP A 238 -0.33 8.99 12.33
N PHE A 239 -0.90 8.53 13.44
CA PHE A 239 -1.62 7.27 13.47
C PHE A 239 -2.82 7.33 12.52
N SER A 240 -3.05 6.25 11.78
CA SER A 240 -4.12 6.17 10.80
C SER A 240 -4.85 4.83 10.89
N GLY A 241 -6.18 4.89 10.84
CA GLY A 241 -7.04 3.74 10.66
C GLY A 241 -7.42 3.58 9.19
N ARG A 242 -7.64 2.34 8.77
CA ARG A 242 -8.14 2.00 7.44
C ARG A 242 -9.26 0.98 7.58
N LEU A 243 -10.37 1.23 6.90
CA LEU A 243 -11.52 0.34 6.85
C LEU A 243 -11.70 -0.15 5.43
N GLY A 244 -11.98 -1.44 5.27
CA GLY A 244 -12.19 -2.07 3.97
C GLY A 244 -13.32 -3.08 4.02
N VAL A 245 -14.07 -3.17 2.93
CA VAL A 245 -15.11 -4.18 2.71
C VAL A 245 -14.94 -4.78 1.33
N GLU A 246 -14.99 -6.09 1.24
CA GLU A 246 -15.11 -6.83 -0.02
C GLU A 246 -16.38 -7.67 0.01
N TYR A 247 -17.23 -7.50 -1.00
CA TYR A 247 -18.46 -8.25 -1.18
C TYR A 247 -18.46 -8.99 -2.51
N LYS A 248 -18.52 -10.31 -2.46
CA LYS A 248 -18.63 -11.20 -3.63
C LYS A 248 -20.09 -11.28 -4.05
N ILE A 249 -20.47 -10.53 -5.08
CA ILE A 249 -21.82 -10.62 -5.67
C ILE A 249 -22.00 -12.00 -6.31
N HIS A 250 -20.97 -12.43 -7.03
CA HIS A 250 -20.89 -13.70 -7.74
C HIS A 250 -19.46 -14.23 -7.64
N GLU A 251 -19.23 -15.52 -7.90
CA GLU A 251 -17.88 -16.13 -7.91
C GLU A 251 -16.88 -15.42 -8.85
N GLN A 252 -17.40 -14.67 -9.83
CA GLN A 252 -16.63 -13.94 -10.83
C GLN A 252 -16.57 -12.43 -10.58
N PHE A 253 -17.40 -11.89 -9.68
CA PHE A 253 -17.59 -10.45 -9.52
C PHE A 253 -17.58 -10.03 -8.06
N CYS A 254 -16.64 -9.15 -7.72
CA CYS A 254 -16.46 -8.61 -6.39
C CYS A 254 -16.58 -7.09 -6.41
N LEU A 255 -17.37 -6.52 -5.50
CA LEU A 255 -17.37 -5.10 -5.21
C LEU A 255 -16.57 -4.81 -3.95
N ARG A 256 -15.88 -3.68 -3.95
CA ARG A 256 -15.02 -3.25 -2.85
C ARG A 256 -15.24 -1.79 -2.54
N ALA A 257 -15.15 -1.47 -1.26
CA ALA A 257 -15.14 -0.10 -0.78
C ALA A 257 -14.21 0.01 0.43
N GLY A 258 -13.68 1.19 0.67
CA GLY A 258 -12.88 1.45 1.85
C GLY A 258 -12.67 2.92 2.16
N TYR A 259 -12.16 3.18 3.36
CA TYR A 259 -11.94 4.51 3.90
C TYR A 259 -10.62 4.58 4.67
N LYS A 260 -9.85 5.65 4.47
CA LYS A 260 -8.63 5.97 5.22
C LYS A 260 -8.87 7.17 6.12
N THR A 261 -8.52 7.08 7.40
CA THR A 261 -8.77 8.19 8.35
C THR A 261 -7.76 9.33 8.25
N ASN A 262 -6.57 9.11 7.67
CA ASN A 262 -5.57 10.15 7.42
C ASN A 262 -5.93 11.05 6.23
N SER A 263 -7.17 10.94 5.73
CA SER A 263 -7.73 11.81 4.71
C SER A 263 -7.87 13.26 5.16
N SER A 264 -7.84 13.52 6.47
CA SER A 264 -7.77 14.85 7.06
C SER A 264 -6.57 15.66 6.59
N ASP A 265 -5.45 15.00 6.34
CA ASP A 265 -4.19 15.66 5.96
C ASP A 265 -4.24 16.19 4.51
N TRP A 266 -5.22 15.73 3.73
CA TRP A 266 -5.44 16.14 2.34
C TRP A 266 -6.57 17.16 2.20
N LYS A 267 -7.19 17.57 3.30
CA LYS A 267 -8.28 18.55 3.29
C LYS A 267 -7.71 19.95 3.08
N ASN A 268 -8.09 20.62 2.00
CA ASN A 268 -7.62 21.96 1.67
C ASN A 268 -8.77 22.97 1.50
N ARG A 269 -9.89 22.77 2.21
CA ARG A 269 -11.11 23.60 2.19
C ARG A 269 -11.81 23.66 0.82
N GLY A 270 -11.64 22.65 -0.03
CA GLY A 270 -12.35 22.53 -1.30
C GLY A 270 -13.62 21.69 -1.26
N ASP A 271 -14.34 21.64 -2.39
CA ASP A 271 -15.64 20.98 -2.53
C ASP A 271 -15.56 19.43 -2.44
N LEU A 272 -14.35 18.86 -2.57
CA LEU A 272 -14.13 17.40 -2.59
C LEU A 272 -13.71 16.83 -1.23
N GLU A 273 -13.64 17.64 -0.17
CA GLU A 273 -13.25 17.19 1.18
C GLU A 273 -14.09 16.03 1.71
N SER A 274 -15.38 16.00 1.39
CA SER A 274 -16.31 14.96 1.85
C SER A 274 -16.00 13.58 1.29
N PHE A 275 -15.25 13.50 0.18
CA PHE A 275 -14.85 12.24 -0.44
C PHE A 275 -13.42 11.82 -0.08
N SER A 276 -12.66 12.67 0.61
CA SER A 276 -11.25 12.39 0.93
C SER A 276 -11.11 11.08 1.69
N GLY A 277 -10.21 10.20 1.21
CA GLY A 277 -9.96 8.90 1.82
C GLY A 277 -10.90 7.78 1.40
N LEU A 278 -11.99 8.06 0.69
CA LEU A 278 -12.84 7.03 0.12
C LEU A 278 -12.17 6.33 -1.06
N SER A 279 -12.48 5.05 -1.19
CA SER A 279 -12.00 4.17 -2.25
C SER A 279 -13.10 3.20 -2.64
N PHE A 280 -13.14 2.87 -3.93
CA PHE A 280 -14.06 1.91 -4.51
C PHE A 280 -13.33 1.06 -5.53
N GLY A 281 -13.82 -0.15 -5.76
CA GLY A 281 -13.27 -0.97 -6.84
C GLY A 281 -14.12 -2.17 -7.20
N LEU A 282 -13.74 -2.74 -8.34
CA LEU A 282 -14.35 -3.90 -8.96
C LEU A 282 -13.26 -4.96 -9.18
N GLY A 283 -13.59 -6.21 -8.86
CA GLY A 283 -12.78 -7.36 -9.20
C GLY A 283 -13.54 -8.29 -10.12
N ILE A 284 -12.89 -8.72 -11.20
CA ILE A 284 -13.41 -9.69 -12.15
C ILE A 284 -12.48 -10.89 -12.16
N LEU A 285 -13.04 -12.06 -11.83
CA LEU A 285 -12.34 -13.34 -11.91
C LEU A 285 -12.92 -14.15 -13.07
N PHE A 286 -12.11 -14.36 -14.11
CA PHE A 286 -12.50 -15.13 -15.28
C PHE A 286 -11.47 -16.23 -15.53
N ARG A 287 -11.83 -17.47 -15.17
CA ARG A 287 -10.93 -18.64 -15.22
C ARG A 287 -9.68 -18.37 -14.37
N SER A 288 -8.51 -18.45 -14.99
CA SER A 288 -7.21 -18.15 -14.39
C SER A 288 -6.87 -16.66 -14.35
N TYR A 289 -7.65 -15.80 -15.01
CA TYR A 289 -7.36 -14.37 -15.07
C TYR A 289 -8.12 -13.60 -13.98
N LYS A 290 -7.42 -12.65 -13.37
CA LYS A 290 -7.96 -11.72 -12.39
C LYS A 290 -7.72 -10.29 -12.87
N ILE A 291 -8.77 -9.50 -12.97
CA ILE A 291 -8.70 -8.09 -13.32
C ILE A 291 -9.29 -7.31 -12.17
N ASP A 292 -8.52 -6.38 -11.61
CA ASP A 292 -9.02 -5.48 -10.59
C ASP A 292 -8.86 -4.04 -11.07
N TYR A 293 -9.84 -3.22 -10.71
CA TYR A 293 -9.81 -1.78 -10.91
C TYR A 293 -10.19 -1.09 -9.60
N ALA A 294 -9.47 -0.03 -9.26
CA ALA A 294 -9.70 0.78 -8.08
C ALA A 294 -9.64 2.27 -8.43
N ILE A 295 -10.54 3.03 -7.80
CA ILE A 295 -10.52 4.48 -7.78
C ILE A 295 -10.51 4.93 -6.32
N PHE A 296 -9.67 5.91 -6.01
CA PHE A 296 -9.57 6.45 -4.65
C PHE A 296 -9.29 7.95 -4.67
N SER A 297 -9.85 8.63 -3.67
CA SER A 297 -9.83 10.09 -3.57
C SER A 297 -8.75 10.58 -2.61
N TYR A 298 -8.02 11.59 -3.05
CA TYR A 298 -7.15 12.43 -2.23
C TYR A 298 -7.80 13.79 -1.91
N GLY A 299 -9.13 13.86 -1.91
CA GLY A 299 -9.86 15.10 -1.72
C GLY A 299 -9.57 16.08 -2.85
N ASP A 300 -9.07 17.26 -2.49
CA ASP A 300 -8.82 18.36 -3.44
C ASP A 300 -7.64 18.11 -4.38
N LEU A 301 -6.75 17.15 -4.05
CA LEU A 301 -5.69 16.69 -4.94
C LEU A 301 -6.20 15.83 -6.10
N GLY A 302 -7.48 15.45 -6.07
CA GLY A 302 -8.16 14.70 -7.12
C GLY A 302 -8.23 13.19 -6.86
N PHE A 303 -8.53 12.46 -7.92
CA PHE A 303 -8.69 11.01 -7.90
C PHE A 303 -7.50 10.32 -8.57
N SER A 304 -7.13 9.16 -8.05
CA SER A 304 -6.17 8.26 -8.70
C SER A 304 -6.86 6.97 -9.10
N ASN A 305 -6.40 6.43 -10.23
CA ASN A 305 -6.92 5.21 -10.83
C ASN A 305 -5.82 4.16 -10.85
N GLN A 306 -6.17 2.94 -10.46
CA GLN A 306 -5.25 1.82 -10.43
C GLN A 306 -5.91 0.61 -11.07
N VAL A 307 -5.14 -0.10 -11.89
CA VAL A 307 -5.59 -1.31 -12.58
C VAL A 307 -4.55 -2.41 -12.41
N SER A 308 -5.00 -3.64 -12.17
CA SER A 308 -4.12 -4.80 -12.18
C SER A 308 -4.67 -5.95 -12.99
N LEU A 309 -3.76 -6.69 -13.62
CA LEU A 309 -4.01 -7.93 -14.33
C LEU A 309 -3.18 -9.03 -13.68
N GLY A 310 -3.85 -10.10 -13.26
CA GLY A 310 -3.26 -11.29 -12.67
C GLY A 310 -3.57 -12.54 -13.49
N TYR A 311 -2.65 -13.50 -13.46
CA TYR A 311 -2.82 -14.82 -14.06
C TYR A 311 -2.35 -15.90 -13.07
N ASN A 312 -3.25 -16.83 -12.77
CA ASN A 312 -3.06 -17.94 -11.84
C ASN A 312 -2.91 -19.27 -12.61
N PHE A 313 -1.85 -20.03 -12.34
CA PHE A 313 -1.56 -21.30 -13.04
C PHE A 313 -0.93 -22.36 -12.14
#